data_AF-A0A432JNK8-F1
#
_entry.id   AF-A0A432JNK8-F1
#
_cell.length_a   1.000
_cell.length_b   1.000
_cell.length_c   1.000
_cell.angle_alpha   90.00
_cell.angle_beta   90.00
_cell.angle_gamma   90.00
#
_symmetry.space_group_name_H-M   'P 1'
#
loop_
_entity.id
_entity.type
_entity.pdbx_description
1 polymer ?
#
loop_
_entity_poly.entity_id
_entity_poly.type
_entity_poly.pdbx_seq_one_letter_code
_entity_poly.pdbx_strand_id
1 'polypeptide(L)'
;FGTGGPAGLVVGIVAGIGLWALWAWITYFVGTTILKTGETEANWGQLARTLGFAQSPGLLKVAGFIPVLGPWAFTIASIWQLVAMVIAIRQALDFTSTWRAVGVAMVGFIPYAVLISIIYSLM
;
A
#
# COMPACT_ATOMS: atom_id res chain seq x y z
N PHE A 1 0.52 -16.73 -11.11
CA PHE A 1 1.53 -15.90 -11.82
C PHE A 1 2.62 -16.78 -12.44
N GLY A 2 2.25 -17.68 -13.35
CA GLY A 2 3.13 -18.71 -13.93
C GLY A 2 3.62 -18.44 -15.36
N THR A 3 3.30 -17.29 -15.96
CA THR A 3 3.73 -16.93 -17.32
C THR A 3 4.89 -15.95 -17.24
N GLY A 4 6.12 -16.44 -17.23
CA GLY A 4 7.30 -15.60 -17.46
C GLY A 4 7.23 -14.93 -18.84
N GLY A 5 7.83 -13.75 -18.99
CA GLY A 5 7.90 -13.02 -20.26
C GLY A 5 6.98 -11.77 -20.35
N PRO A 6 6.92 -11.12 -21.52
CA PRO A 6 6.29 -9.80 -21.69
C PRO A 6 4.80 -9.76 -21.30
N ALA A 7 4.04 -10.82 -21.61
CA ALA A 7 2.64 -10.91 -21.23
C ALA A 7 2.45 -10.95 -19.71
N GLY A 8 3.30 -11.69 -18.98
CA GLY A 8 3.29 -11.73 -17.53
C GLY A 8 3.63 -10.37 -16.89
N LEU A 9 4.55 -9.62 -17.51
CA LEU A 9 4.88 -8.26 -17.09
C LEU A 9 3.68 -7.32 -17.21
N VAL A 10 3.00 -7.33 -18.36
CA VAL A 10 1.81 -6.47 -18.59
C VAL A 10 0.69 -6.82 -17.60
N VAL A 11 0.38 -8.11 -17.45
CA VAL A 11 -0.63 -8.57 -16.49
C VAL A 11 -0.25 -8.17 -15.06
N GLY A 12 1.03 -8.31 -14.69
CA GLY A 12 1.54 -7.93 -13.38
C GLY A 12 1.41 -6.42 -13.11
N ILE A 13 1.69 -5.57 -14.09
CA ILE A 13 1.53 -4.12 -13.98
C ILE A 13 0.06 -3.76 -13.79
N VAL A 14 -0.83 -4.28 -14.63
CA VAL A 14 -2.27 -4.00 -14.55
C VAL A 14 -2.84 -4.48 -13.20
N ALA A 15 -2.51 -5.70 -12.79
CA ALA A 15 -2.91 -6.23 -11.49
C ALA A 15 -2.35 -5.39 -10.33
N GLY A 16 -1.08 -4.96 -10.40
CA GLY A 16 -0.44 -4.13 -9.39
C GLY A 16 -1.12 -2.77 -9.22
N ILE A 17 -1.45 -2.10 -10.34
CA ILE A 17 -2.20 -0.83 -10.33
C ILE A 17 -3.60 -1.04 -9.74
N GLY A 18 -4.29 -2.12 -10.13
CA GLY A 18 -5.62 -2.45 -9.61
C GLY A 18 -5.63 -2.72 -8.11
N LEU A 19 -4.70 -3.53 -7.62
CA LEU A 19 -4.55 -3.83 -6.19
C LEU A 19 -4.17 -2.58 -5.38
N TRP A 20 -3.31 -1.72 -5.93
CA TRP A 20 -2.99 -0.44 -5.31
C TRP A 20 -4.20 0.50 -5.24
N ALA A 21 -4.99 0.60 -6.31
CA ALA A 21 -6.20 1.42 -6.32
C ALA A 21 -7.23 0.91 -5.31
N LEU A 22 -7.39 -0.42 -5.21
CA LEU A 22 -8.21 -1.07 -4.20
C LEU A 22 -7.72 -0.77 -2.78
N TRP A 23 -6.41 -0.86 -2.53
CA TRP A 23 -5.81 -0.51 -1.25
C TRP A 23 -6.10 0.95 -0.88
N ALA A 24 -5.91 1.88 -1.81
CA ALA A 24 -6.21 3.29 -1.60
C ALA A 24 -7.70 3.51 -1.30
N TRP A 25 -8.60 2.79 -1.97
CA TRP A 25 -10.04 2.85 -1.73
C TRP A 25 -10.42 2.37 -0.34
N ILE A 26 -9.92 1.21 0.07
CA ILE A 26 -10.17 0.66 1.40
C ILE A 26 -9.64 1.60 2.49
N THR A 27 -8.41 2.08 2.34
CA THR A 27 -7.79 3.01 3.28
C THR A 27 -8.58 4.32 3.40
N TYR A 28 -9.06 4.84 2.27
CA TYR A 28 -9.92 6.02 2.20
C TYR A 28 -11.21 5.77 2.96
N PHE A 29 -11.90 4.67 2.67
CA PHE A 29 -13.17 4.34 3.31
C PHE A 29 -13.01 4.16 4.83
N VAL A 30 -12.01 3.40 5.27
CA VAL A 30 -11.73 3.20 6.70
C VAL A 30 -11.41 4.52 7.39
N GLY A 31 -10.53 5.33 6.79
CA GLY A 31 -10.08 6.59 7.38
C GLY A 31 -11.14 7.68 7.44
N THR A 32 -12.01 7.77 6.43
CA THR A 32 -13.05 8.81 6.35
C THR A 32 -14.38 8.40 6.95
N THR A 33 -14.60 7.11 7.23
CA THR A 33 -15.88 6.62 7.76
C THR A 33 -15.75 6.04 9.17
N ILE A 34 -14.79 5.14 9.40
CA ILE A 34 -14.66 4.41 10.69
C ILE A 34 -13.84 5.22 11.69
N LEU A 35 -12.73 5.81 11.23
CA LEU A 35 -11.77 6.54 12.08
C LEU A 35 -11.76 8.05 11.78
N LYS A 36 -12.88 8.57 11.28
CA LYS A 36 -13.04 9.98 10.92
C LYS A 36 -12.81 10.88 12.12
N THR A 37 -12.12 12.01 11.89
CA THR A 37 -12.06 13.12 12.85
C THR A 37 -12.77 14.35 12.29
N GLY A 38 -13.07 15.35 13.14
CA GLY A 38 -13.73 16.59 12.70
C GLY A 38 -12.96 17.36 11.62
N GLU A 39 -11.65 17.14 11.53
CA GLU A 39 -10.74 17.77 10.55
C GLU A 39 -10.50 16.90 9.31
N THR A 40 -11.06 15.68 9.24
CA THR A 40 -10.80 14.75 8.13
C THR A 40 -11.58 15.15 6.89
N GLU A 41 -10.91 15.87 5.98
CA GLU A 41 -11.37 16.19 4.63
C GLU A 41 -10.40 15.65 3.59
N ALA A 42 -10.62 14.39 3.19
CA ALA A 42 -9.85 13.76 2.14
C ALA A 42 -10.75 13.38 0.97
N ASN A 43 -10.20 13.41 -0.25
CA ASN A 43 -10.77 12.68 -1.38
C ASN A 43 -9.90 11.47 -1.72
N TRP A 44 -10.49 10.49 -2.39
CA TRP A 44 -9.77 9.28 -2.77
C TRP A 44 -8.50 9.57 -3.59
N GLY A 45 -8.53 10.55 -4.49
CA GLY A 45 -7.39 10.90 -5.34
C GLY A 45 -6.19 11.46 -4.58
N GLN A 46 -6.42 12.24 -3.52
CA GLN A 46 -5.38 12.74 -2.63
C GLN A 46 -4.70 11.57 -1.91
N LEU A 47 -5.48 10.67 -1.33
CA LEU A 47 -4.95 9.49 -0.65
C LEU A 47 -4.25 8.55 -1.64
N ALA A 48 -4.83 8.30 -2.81
CA ALA A 48 -4.19 7.47 -3.84
C ALA A 48 -2.81 8.04 -4.19
N ARG A 49 -2.70 9.33 -4.53
CA ARG A 49 -1.40 9.96 -4.86
C ARG A 49 -0.38 9.85 -3.74
N THR A 50 -0.76 10.13 -2.49
CA THR A 50 0.18 10.06 -1.36
C THR A 50 0.63 8.62 -1.09
N LEU A 51 -0.27 7.64 -1.17
CA LEU A 51 0.08 6.22 -1.05
C LEU A 51 0.94 5.76 -2.23
N GLY A 52 0.72 6.31 -3.43
CA GLY A 52 1.58 6.11 -4.60
C GLY A 52 3.00 6.61 -4.34
N PHE A 53 3.18 7.80 -3.76
CA PHE A 53 4.51 8.27 -3.36
C PHE A 53 5.14 7.42 -2.26
N ALA A 54 4.34 6.92 -1.31
CA ALA A 54 4.81 6.02 -0.26
C ALA A 54 5.32 4.66 -0.79
N GLN A 55 4.97 4.27 -2.03
CA GLN A 55 5.49 3.08 -2.69
C GLN A 55 6.92 3.25 -3.23
N SER A 56 7.45 4.49 -3.33
CA SER A 56 8.76 4.77 -3.94
C SER A 56 9.93 3.97 -3.33
N PRO A 57 10.03 3.79 -1.99
CA PRO A 57 11.06 2.94 -1.40
C PRO A 57 11.01 1.49 -1.90
N GLY A 58 9.81 1.02 -2.28
CA GLY A 58 9.59 -0.31 -2.83
C GLY A 58 10.36 -0.57 -4.13
N LEU A 59 10.73 0.46 -4.89
CA LEU A 59 11.57 0.30 -6.09
C LEU A 59 12.96 -0.27 -5.74
N LEU A 60 13.49 0.04 -4.56
CA LEU A 60 14.77 -0.50 -4.09
C LEU A 60 14.73 -2.01 -3.86
N LYS A 61 13.55 -2.60 -3.71
CA LYS A 61 13.38 -4.06 -3.57
C LYS A 61 13.84 -4.81 -4.82
N VAL A 62 13.91 -4.14 -5.97
CA VAL A 62 14.50 -4.72 -7.18
C VAL A 62 15.96 -5.10 -6.95
N ALA A 63 16.72 -4.36 -6.13
CA ALA A 63 18.10 -4.72 -5.76
C ALA A 63 18.18 -6.01 -4.90
N GLY A 64 17.05 -6.60 -4.51
CA GLY A 64 16.96 -7.83 -3.73
C GLY A 64 17.59 -9.06 -4.38
N PHE A 65 17.85 -9.03 -5.70
CA PHE A 65 18.54 -10.14 -6.39
C PHE A 65 20.03 -10.24 -6.05
N ILE A 66 20.63 -9.18 -5.48
CA ILE A 66 22.08 -9.15 -5.21
C ILE A 66 22.39 -10.11 -4.04
N PRO A 67 23.30 -11.09 -4.22
CA PRO A 67 23.70 -11.98 -3.13
C PRO A 67 24.25 -11.19 -1.93
N VAL A 68 23.93 -11.63 -0.71
CA VAL A 68 24.34 -11.02 0.57
C VAL A 68 23.72 -9.63 0.83
N LEU A 69 23.82 -8.67 -0.10
CA LEU A 69 23.32 -7.30 0.07
C LEU A 69 21.81 -7.15 -0.21
N GLY A 70 21.27 -7.95 -1.12
CA GLY A 70 19.87 -7.90 -1.55
C GLY A 70 18.87 -8.07 -0.41
N PRO A 71 19.02 -9.06 0.49
CA PRO A 71 18.15 -9.22 1.65
C PRO A 71 18.13 -7.98 2.56
N TRP A 72 19.27 -7.31 2.75
CA TRP A 72 19.35 -6.07 3.54
C TRP A 72 18.64 -4.92 2.85
N ALA A 73 18.91 -4.71 1.55
CA ALA A 73 18.25 -3.69 0.76
C ALA A 73 16.73 -3.88 0.76
N PHE A 74 16.26 -5.12 0.58
CA PHE A 74 14.84 -5.47 0.61
C PHE A 74 14.21 -5.18 1.98
N THR A 75 14.89 -5.55 3.07
CA THR A 75 14.39 -5.37 4.44
C THR A 75 14.29 -3.90 4.78
N ILE A 76 15.35 -3.12 4.52
CA ILE A 76 15.38 -1.67 4.77
C ILE A 76 14.31 -0.97 3.94
N ALA A 77 14.21 -1.30 2.65
CA ALA A 77 13.17 -0.76 1.76
C ALA A 77 11.77 -1.08 2.26
N SER A 78 11.54 -2.29 2.78
CA SER A 78 10.25 -2.70 3.33
C SER A 78 9.87 -1.91 4.59
N ILE A 79 10.81 -1.74 5.52
CA ILE A 79 10.58 -0.93 6.74
C ILE A 79 10.31 0.52 6.35
N TRP A 80 11.14 1.10 5.48
CA TRP A 80 10.97 2.47 5.02
C TRP A 80 9.62 2.66 4.32
N GLN A 81 9.22 1.73 3.45
CA GLN A 81 7.93 1.76 2.79
C GLN A 81 6.75 1.71 3.76
N LEU A 82 6.81 0.87 4.81
CA LEU A 82 5.77 0.82 5.84
C LEU A 82 5.65 2.14 6.59
N VAL A 83 6.79 2.74 6.98
CA VAL A 83 6.81 4.05 7.65
C VAL A 83 6.25 5.13 6.73
N ALA A 84 6.66 5.15 5.46
CA ALA A 84 6.16 6.10 4.46
C ALA A 84 4.65 5.95 4.24
N MET A 85 4.12 4.71 4.28
CA MET A 85 2.69 4.44 4.15
C MET A 85 1.90 5.06 5.29
N VAL A 86 2.33 4.86 6.54
CA VAL A 86 1.68 5.44 7.72
C VAL A 86 1.70 6.98 7.66
N ILE A 87 2.83 7.56 7.25
CA ILE A 87 2.95 9.01 7.09
C ILE A 87 2.01 9.50 5.97
N ALA A 88 1.96 8.83 4.82
CA ALA A 88 1.08 9.20 3.72
C ALA A 88 -0.41 9.17 4.12
N ILE A 89 -0.84 8.16 4.88
CA ILE A 89 -2.20 8.08 5.41
C ILE A 89 -2.46 9.26 6.36
N ARG A 90 -1.54 9.52 7.28
CA ARG A 90 -1.66 10.63 8.23
C ARG A 90 -1.83 11.97 7.53
N GLN A 91 -1.00 12.24 6.51
CA GLN A 91 -1.01 13.51 5.78
C GLN A 91 -2.21 13.63 4.84
N ALA A 92 -2.68 12.53 4.25
CA ALA A 92 -3.80 12.59 3.32
C ALA A 92 -5.17 12.63 4.01
N LEU A 93 -5.26 12.17 5.25
CA LEU A 93 -6.49 12.20 6.06
C LEU A 93 -6.51 13.32 7.10
N ASP A 94 -5.50 14.20 7.06
CA ASP A 94 -5.31 15.32 7.99
C ASP A 94 -5.36 14.90 9.46
N PHE A 95 -4.73 13.77 9.78
CA PHE A 95 -4.67 13.29 11.15
C PHE A 95 -3.55 13.96 11.95
N THR A 96 -3.94 14.57 13.07
CA THR A 96 -3.00 15.09 14.07
C THR A 96 -2.16 13.99 14.73
N SER A 97 -2.76 12.81 14.96
CA SER A 97 -2.11 11.66 15.61
C SER A 97 -1.68 10.57 14.63
N THR A 98 -0.39 10.22 14.67
CA THR A 98 0.15 9.07 13.91
C THR A 98 -0.52 7.75 14.28
N TRP A 99 -0.97 7.58 15.54
CA TRP A 99 -1.63 6.34 15.97
C TRP A 99 -2.97 6.10 15.27
N ARG A 100 -3.68 7.16 14.86
CA ARG A 100 -4.88 7.01 14.03
C ARG A 100 -4.55 6.50 12.64
N ALA A 101 -3.48 7.00 12.04
CA ALA A 101 -3.01 6.53 10.74
C ALA A 101 -2.57 5.06 10.79
N VAL A 102 -1.87 4.65 11.86
CA VAL A 102 -1.57 3.23 12.12
C VAL A 102 -2.85 2.42 12.26
N GLY A 103 -3.84 2.91 13.02
CA GLY A 103 -5.14 2.27 13.16
C GLY A 103 -5.87 2.08 11.83
N VAL A 104 -5.88 3.11 10.96
CA VAL A 104 -6.46 3.02 9.61
C VAL A 104 -5.72 1.97 8.78
N ALA A 105 -4.39 1.96 8.81
CA ALA A 105 -3.60 0.97 8.08
C ALA A 105 -3.91 -0.45 8.55
N MET A 106 -3.98 -0.68 9.87
CA MET A 106 -4.29 -1.99 10.45
C MET A 106 -5.72 -2.45 10.13
N VAL A 107 -6.71 -1.57 10.30
CA VAL A 107 -8.12 -1.90 10.04
C VAL A 107 -8.37 -2.09 8.55
N GLY A 108 -7.78 -1.26 7.69
CA GLY A 108 -7.84 -1.40 6.24
C GLY A 108 -7.14 -2.65 5.71
N PHE A 109 -6.11 -3.13 6.39
CA PHE A 109 -5.41 -4.35 6.01
C PHE A 109 -6.31 -5.59 6.10
N ILE A 110 -7.27 -5.65 7.03
CA ILE A 110 -8.14 -6.82 7.21
C ILE A 110 -8.96 -7.14 5.94
N PRO A 111 -9.83 -6.25 5.43
CA PRO A 111 -10.60 -6.54 4.22
C PRO A 111 -9.69 -6.69 2.99
N TYR A 112 -8.58 -5.95 2.91
CA TYR A 112 -7.62 -6.09 1.82
C TYR A 112 -6.99 -7.49 1.79
N ALA A 113 -6.52 -7.98 2.94
CA ALA A 113 -5.93 -9.31 3.07
C ALA A 113 -6.95 -10.41 2.74
N VAL A 114 -8.19 -10.30 3.23
CA VAL A 114 -9.26 -11.25 2.90
C VAL A 114 -9.52 -11.30 1.39
N LEU A 115 -9.68 -10.16 0.73
CA LEU A 115 -9.91 -10.09 -0.71
C LEU A 115 -8.73 -10.70 -1.49
N ILE A 116 -7.51 -10.36 -1.10
CA ILE A 116 -6.30 -10.91 -1.73
C ILE A 116 -6.19 -12.42 -1.54
N SER A 117 -6.48 -12.94 -0.34
CA SER A 117 -6.47 -14.38 -0.07
C SER A 117 -7.49 -15.13 -0.93
N ILE A 118 -8.69 -14.57 -1.13
CA ILE A 118 -9.71 -15.15 -2.02
C ILE A 118 -9.23 -15.14 -3.47
N ILE A 119 -8.65 -14.03 -3.94
CA ILE A 119 -8.09 -13.96 -5.30
C ILE A 119 -7.03 -15.05 -5.49
N TYR A 120 -6.09 -15.18 -4.55
CA TYR A 120 -5.05 -16.21 -4.63
C TYR A 120 -5.59 -17.63 -4.55
N SER A 121 -6.70 -17.90 -3.83
CA SER A 121 -7.27 -19.25 -3.76
C SER A 121 -8.04 -19.66 -5.01
N LEU A 122 -8.41 -18.70 -5.86
CA LEU A 122 -9.13 -18.92 -7.13
C LEU A 122 -8.18 -19.04 -8.34
N MET A 123 -6.88 -18.81 -8.16
CA MET A 123 -5.84 -18.85 -9.20
C MET A 123 -5.02 -20.12 -9.14
#